data_AF-A0A949LJT7-F1
#
_entry.id   AF-A0A949LJT7-F1
#
_cell.length_a   1.000
_cell.length_b   1.000
_cell.length_c   1.000
_cell.angle_alpha   90.00
_cell.angle_beta   90.00
_cell.angle_gamma   90.00
#
_symmetry.space_group_name_H-M   'P 1'
#
loop_
_entity.id
_entity.type
_entity.pdbx_description
1 polymer ?
#
loop_
_entity_poly.entity_id
_entity_poly.type
_entity_poly.pdbx_seq_one_letter_code
_entity_poly.pdbx_strand_id
1 'polypeptide(L)'
;MHGTFVDLARGSFSLLRQRLDDADTLLMNLSDPHLGHVGPQYLQAIHQSGVVETEAQDYQICDNVYVPFEWPNGFVNAISYKSHRFSPVAFFMSRIHETLHAIAWANNPVLHASIFNNNTPVILCPRDWATLFEMTEADVSAKTAWLGYMASHHDYAFERDTGALPVSVTAYRDVLMLEGCPKKALTVCAQTAMQKNWGVDNRDGRAFSFAEFYHWLALRDYENMLAAYERQGIKPVVVRLSDRDRESLGNSFGPNPFIAGTYKNAGFKWQEEDRIQALNARLGIWDESALPCFEDRLASMGITPAQMLANSKGGQQMGIVPAMALNTQQLIQHPTHSYA
;
A
#
# COMPACT_ATOMS: atom_id res chain seq x y z
N MET A 1 -5.80 -9.06 44.78
CA MET A 1 -6.17 -8.85 43.37
C MET A 1 -5.14 -7.94 42.72
N HIS A 2 -3.97 -8.48 42.37
CA HIS A 2 -2.83 -7.75 41.78
C HIS A 2 -2.31 -8.51 40.55
N GLY A 3 -3.21 -8.75 39.60
CA GLY A 3 -2.83 -9.29 38.30
C GLY A 3 -3.80 -8.72 37.29
N THR A 4 -3.48 -7.61 36.63
CA THR A 4 -4.38 -7.02 35.62
C THR A 4 -3.73 -6.04 34.63
N PHE A 5 -2.40 -6.00 34.48
CA PHE A 5 -1.80 -5.27 33.34
C PHE A 5 -0.70 -6.07 32.63
N VAL A 6 0.17 -6.75 33.39
CA VAL A 6 1.23 -7.59 32.82
C VAL A 6 0.65 -8.86 32.18
N ASP A 7 -0.43 -9.43 32.74
CA ASP A 7 -1.04 -10.65 32.22
C ASP A 7 -1.91 -10.40 30.96
N LEU A 8 -2.52 -9.21 30.84
CA LEU A 8 -3.28 -8.82 29.63
C LEU A 8 -2.34 -8.55 28.44
N ALA A 9 -1.20 -7.88 28.67
CA ALA A 9 -0.20 -7.66 27.62
C ALA A 9 0.43 -8.98 27.15
N ARG A 10 0.74 -9.92 28.08
CA ARG A 10 1.27 -11.24 27.71
C ARG A 10 0.25 -12.10 26.95
N GLY A 11 -1.04 -11.96 27.27
CA GLY A 11 -2.12 -12.65 26.56
C GLY A 11 -2.31 -12.19 25.11
N SER A 12 -2.25 -10.88 24.83
CA SER A 12 -2.47 -10.37 23.46
C SER A 12 -1.31 -10.70 22.50
N PHE A 13 -0.06 -10.62 22.96
CA PHE A 13 1.10 -11.05 22.15
C PHE A 13 1.03 -12.54 21.81
N SER A 14 0.48 -13.38 22.69
CA SER A 14 0.31 -14.81 22.42
C SER A 14 -0.73 -15.10 21.34
N LEU A 15 -1.82 -14.32 21.29
CA LEU A 15 -2.87 -14.48 20.28
C LEU A 15 -2.41 -14.02 18.89
N LEU A 16 -1.75 -12.86 18.80
CA LEU A 16 -1.20 -12.41 17.52
C LEU A 16 -0.24 -13.45 16.96
N ARG A 17 0.70 -13.93 17.79
CA ARG A 17 1.67 -14.93 17.34
C ARG A 17 0.98 -16.18 16.83
N GLN A 18 -0.01 -16.69 17.55
CA GLN A 18 -0.81 -17.81 17.11
C GLN A 18 -1.50 -17.54 15.75
N ARG A 19 -2.15 -16.39 15.59
CA ARG A 19 -2.81 -16.01 14.33
C ARG A 19 -1.83 -15.93 13.15
N LEU A 20 -0.63 -15.40 13.39
CA LEU A 20 0.45 -15.36 12.40
C LEU A 20 0.91 -16.78 12.03
N ASP A 21 1.13 -17.65 13.02
CA ASP A 21 1.56 -19.03 12.80
C ASP A 21 0.50 -19.87 12.05
N ASP A 22 -0.78 -19.69 12.38
CA ASP A 22 -1.91 -20.33 11.70
C ASP A 22 -1.98 -19.87 10.23
N ALA A 23 -1.84 -18.57 10.00
CA ALA A 23 -1.82 -18.00 8.65
C ALA A 23 -0.61 -18.45 7.83
N ASP A 24 0.59 -18.52 8.43
CA ASP A 24 1.81 -19.02 7.77
C ASP A 24 1.67 -20.49 7.38
N THR A 25 1.05 -21.30 8.24
CA THR A 25 0.76 -22.71 7.96
C THR A 25 -0.15 -22.86 6.75
N LEU A 26 -1.21 -22.05 6.64
CA LEU A 26 -2.07 -22.05 5.47
C LEU A 26 -1.34 -21.52 4.23
N LEU A 27 -0.60 -20.41 4.36
CA LEU A 27 0.18 -19.82 3.28
C LEU A 27 1.17 -20.81 2.69
N MET A 28 1.88 -21.59 3.50
CA MET A 28 2.88 -22.57 3.04
C MET A 28 2.30 -23.62 2.09
N ASN A 29 0.99 -23.87 2.16
CA ASN A 29 0.31 -24.87 1.34
C ASN A 29 -0.35 -24.30 0.08
N LEU A 30 -0.32 -22.97 -0.13
CA LEU A 30 -0.95 -22.37 -1.31
C LEU A 30 -0.16 -22.71 -2.58
N SER A 31 -0.90 -23.23 -3.57
CA SER A 31 -0.37 -23.55 -4.89
C SER A 31 -1.35 -23.07 -5.96
N ASP A 32 -0.80 -22.43 -6.99
CA ASP A 32 -1.52 -22.04 -8.18
C ASP A 32 -1.25 -23.09 -9.28
N PRO A 33 -2.27 -23.61 -9.99
CA PRO A 33 -2.07 -24.60 -11.05
C PRO A 33 -1.13 -24.16 -12.19
N HIS A 34 -1.01 -22.85 -12.44
CA HIS A 34 -0.18 -22.28 -13.49
C HIS A 34 1.19 -21.80 -12.97
N LEU A 35 1.27 -21.38 -11.71
CA LEU A 35 2.46 -20.72 -11.14
C LEU A 35 3.21 -21.59 -10.11
N GLY A 36 2.64 -22.73 -9.72
CA GLY A 36 3.23 -23.68 -8.77
C GLY A 36 3.08 -23.24 -7.32
N HIS A 37 4.10 -23.49 -6.51
CA HIS A 37 4.10 -23.23 -5.06
C HIS A 37 4.25 -21.74 -4.74
N VAL A 38 3.16 -20.98 -4.90
CA VAL A 38 3.10 -19.53 -4.66
C VAL A 38 3.21 -19.19 -3.18
N GLY A 39 2.66 -20.03 -2.31
CA GLY A 39 2.68 -19.86 -0.86
C GLY A 39 4.08 -19.67 -0.25
N PRO A 40 5.00 -20.63 -0.46
CA PRO A 40 6.38 -20.49 0.00
C PRO A 40 7.11 -19.28 -0.59
N GLN A 41 6.85 -18.93 -1.86
CA GLN A 41 7.42 -17.73 -2.49
C GLN A 41 6.93 -16.44 -1.83
N TYR A 42 5.65 -16.41 -1.45
CA TYR A 42 5.06 -15.29 -0.73
C TYR A 42 5.67 -15.11 0.66
N LEU A 43 5.79 -16.18 1.43
CA LEU A 43 6.43 -16.15 2.75
C LEU A 43 7.90 -15.70 2.66
N GLN A 44 8.61 -16.15 1.63
CA GLN A 44 9.96 -15.67 1.35
C GLN A 44 9.99 -14.17 1.04
N ALA A 45 9.04 -13.66 0.24
CA ALA A 45 8.94 -12.24 -0.07
C ALA A 45 8.62 -11.40 1.17
N ILE A 46 7.73 -11.87 2.07
CA ILE A 46 7.49 -11.24 3.37
C ILE A 46 8.79 -11.15 4.16
N HIS A 47 9.49 -12.27 4.33
CA HIS A 47 10.75 -12.30 5.09
C HIS A 47 11.80 -11.35 4.48
N GLN A 48 11.94 -11.33 3.16
CA GLN A 48 12.88 -10.44 2.46
C GLN A 48 12.49 -8.96 2.53
N SER A 49 11.20 -8.65 2.68
CA SER A 49 10.74 -7.27 2.85
C SER A 49 11.25 -6.64 4.15
N GLY A 50 11.54 -7.47 5.16
CA GLY A 50 11.93 -7.01 6.49
C GLY A 50 10.80 -6.32 7.25
N VAL A 51 9.54 -6.63 6.93
CA VAL A 51 8.36 -6.04 7.59
C VAL A 51 8.34 -6.37 9.08
N VAL A 52 7.98 -5.38 9.90
CA VAL A 52 7.82 -5.55 11.34
C VAL A 52 6.33 -5.70 11.67
N GLU A 53 5.93 -6.90 12.08
CA GLU A 53 4.55 -7.23 12.45
C GLU A 53 4.33 -7.08 13.98
N THR A 54 3.38 -6.24 14.40
CA THR A 54 3.12 -5.92 15.83
C THR A 54 1.63 -5.95 16.17
N GLU A 55 1.28 -6.07 17.45
CA GLU A 55 -0.12 -5.94 17.91
C GLU A 55 -0.44 -4.46 18.13
N ALA A 56 -1.54 -4.01 17.54
CA ALA A 56 -2.10 -2.67 17.71
C ALA A 56 -2.67 -2.48 19.11
N GLN A 57 -2.63 -1.24 19.59
CA GLN A 57 -3.32 -0.84 20.82
C GLN A 57 -4.79 -0.46 20.51
N ASP A 58 -5.71 -0.79 21.41
CA ASP A 58 -7.17 -0.72 21.20
C ASP A 58 -7.75 0.65 20.79
N TYR A 59 -7.00 1.73 20.98
CA TYR A 59 -7.43 3.09 20.62
C TYR A 59 -7.21 3.45 19.15
N GLN A 60 -6.59 2.58 18.34
CA GLN A 60 -6.51 2.81 16.90
C GLN A 60 -7.90 2.63 16.26
N ILE A 61 -8.27 3.50 15.32
CA ILE A 61 -9.59 3.46 14.66
C ILE A 61 -9.62 2.38 13.57
N CYS A 62 -8.51 2.21 12.85
CA CYS A 62 -8.34 1.25 11.75
C CYS A 62 -7.86 -0.11 12.27
N ASP A 63 -8.03 -1.13 11.44
CA ASP A 63 -8.20 -2.49 11.96
C ASP A 63 -6.89 -3.29 11.93
N ASN A 64 -6.26 -3.44 10.77
CA ASN A 64 -4.83 -3.80 10.66
C ASN A 64 -4.14 -2.82 9.72
N VAL A 65 -3.14 -2.08 10.16
CA VAL A 65 -2.59 -0.94 9.40
C VAL A 65 -1.15 -1.19 8.99
N TYR A 66 -0.87 -1.16 7.68
CA TYR A 66 0.49 -1.00 7.17
C TYR A 66 0.96 0.47 7.25
N VAL A 67 2.22 0.67 7.60
CA VAL A 67 2.89 1.98 7.71
C VAL A 67 4.24 1.90 6.97
N PRO A 68 4.37 2.53 5.79
CA PRO A 68 5.64 2.53 5.06
C PRO A 68 6.67 3.47 5.69
N PHE A 69 6.23 4.67 6.09
CA PHE A 69 7.09 5.71 6.67
C PHE A 69 6.53 6.23 7.97
N GLU A 70 7.44 6.62 8.85
CA GLU A 70 7.13 7.44 10.02
C GLU A 70 7.94 8.72 9.91
N TRP A 71 7.30 9.88 9.91
CA TRP A 71 8.03 11.14 9.90
C TRP A 71 8.44 11.54 11.33
N PRO A 72 9.70 11.97 11.58
CA PRO A 72 10.83 12.12 10.65
C PRO A 72 11.80 10.92 10.68
N ASN A 73 11.35 9.72 11.03
CA ASN A 73 12.19 8.53 11.16
C ASN A 73 12.50 7.84 9.83
N GLY A 74 11.77 8.17 8.76
CA GLY A 74 11.97 7.60 7.43
C GLY A 74 11.23 6.27 7.26
N PHE A 75 11.80 5.36 6.47
CA PHE A 75 11.16 4.09 6.11
C PHE A 75 11.16 3.12 7.31
N VAL A 76 9.98 2.66 7.72
CA VAL A 76 9.81 1.76 8.88
C VAL A 76 9.28 0.37 8.52
N ASN A 77 8.53 0.26 7.41
CA ASN A 77 7.93 -0.99 6.91
C ASN A 77 7.25 -1.82 8.02
N ALA A 78 6.22 -1.26 8.65
CA ALA A 78 5.60 -1.89 9.82
C ALA A 78 4.12 -2.19 9.58
N ILE A 79 3.61 -3.26 10.20
CA ILE A 79 2.18 -3.57 10.25
C ILE A 79 1.75 -3.68 11.71
N SER A 80 0.64 -3.03 12.06
CA SER A 80 -0.02 -3.16 13.36
C SER A 80 -1.33 -3.92 13.20
N TYR A 81 -1.52 -5.02 13.94
CA TYR A 81 -2.69 -5.89 13.85
C TYR A 81 -3.62 -5.77 15.06
N LYS A 82 -4.94 -5.81 14.85
CA LYS A 82 -5.92 -6.08 15.91
C LYS A 82 -6.38 -7.53 15.88
N SER A 83 -5.48 -8.45 16.23
CA SER A 83 -5.68 -9.89 16.05
C SER A 83 -6.95 -10.45 16.74
N HIS A 84 -7.42 -9.78 17.79
CA HIS A 84 -8.58 -10.17 18.58
C HIS A 84 -9.94 -9.79 17.97
N ARG A 85 -9.99 -8.90 16.97
CA ARG A 85 -11.26 -8.42 16.38
C ARG A 85 -11.76 -9.24 15.20
N PHE A 86 -10.90 -10.08 14.64
CA PHE A 86 -11.18 -10.76 13.39
C PHE A 86 -11.48 -12.25 13.55
N SER A 87 -12.35 -12.73 12.68
CA SER A 87 -12.41 -14.16 12.35
C SER A 87 -11.05 -14.61 11.77
N PRO A 88 -10.71 -15.90 11.83
CA PRO A 88 -9.48 -16.42 11.21
C PRO A 88 -9.33 -16.02 9.74
N VAL A 89 -10.44 -16.08 8.97
CA VAL A 89 -10.47 -15.69 7.55
C VAL A 89 -10.24 -14.20 7.37
N ALA A 90 -10.94 -13.35 8.12
CA ALA A 90 -10.77 -11.90 8.00
C ALA A 90 -9.36 -11.46 8.42
N PHE A 91 -8.78 -12.08 9.45
CA PHE A 91 -7.38 -11.86 9.83
C PHE A 91 -6.45 -12.26 8.70
N PHE A 92 -6.61 -13.46 8.13
CA PHE A 92 -5.79 -13.94 7.03
C PHE A 92 -5.85 -12.99 5.83
N MET A 93 -7.05 -12.63 5.38
CA MET A 93 -7.28 -11.76 4.23
C MET A 93 -6.71 -10.35 4.45
N SER A 94 -6.85 -9.81 5.65
CA SER A 94 -6.27 -8.52 5.98
C SER A 94 -4.74 -8.60 6.09
N ARG A 95 -4.19 -9.66 6.70
CA ARG A 95 -2.74 -9.85 6.78
C ARG A 95 -2.12 -9.89 5.40
N ILE A 96 -2.63 -10.72 4.48
CA ILE A 96 -2.07 -10.81 3.13
C ILE A 96 -2.13 -9.46 2.40
N HIS A 97 -3.18 -8.67 2.62
CA HIS A 97 -3.32 -7.33 2.05
C HIS A 97 -2.21 -6.40 2.54
N GLU A 98 -2.04 -6.30 3.86
CA GLU A 98 -1.01 -5.44 4.45
C GLU A 98 0.41 -5.92 4.12
N THR A 99 0.67 -7.23 4.09
CA THR A 99 2.00 -7.75 3.74
C THR A 99 2.31 -7.64 2.25
N LEU A 100 1.31 -7.63 1.36
CA LEU A 100 1.52 -7.28 -0.05
C LEU A 100 1.95 -5.81 -0.21
N HIS A 101 1.36 -4.89 0.57
CA HIS A 101 1.85 -3.52 0.65
C HIS A 101 3.31 -3.50 1.12
N ALA A 102 3.62 -4.16 2.23
CA ALA A 102 4.98 -4.19 2.77
C ALA A 102 6.01 -4.73 1.76
N ILE A 103 5.66 -5.79 1.01
CA ILE A 103 6.49 -6.33 -0.07
C ILE A 103 6.69 -5.29 -1.19
N ALA A 104 5.61 -4.63 -1.63
CA ALA A 104 5.68 -3.64 -2.70
C ALA A 104 6.61 -2.48 -2.31
N TRP A 105 6.35 -1.87 -1.15
CA TRP A 105 7.15 -0.79 -0.62
C TRP A 105 8.60 -1.22 -0.37
N ALA A 106 8.86 -2.42 0.11
CA ALA A 106 10.23 -2.87 0.28
C ALA A 106 10.99 -3.04 -1.04
N ASN A 107 10.32 -3.29 -2.17
CA ASN A 107 11.00 -3.70 -3.40
C ASN A 107 10.94 -2.67 -4.53
N ASN A 108 10.09 -1.64 -4.43
CA ASN A 108 9.89 -0.67 -5.51
C ASN A 108 10.50 0.71 -5.21
N PRO A 109 11.60 1.10 -5.90
CA PRO A 109 12.24 2.40 -5.67
C PRO A 109 11.32 3.61 -5.88
N VAL A 110 10.39 3.53 -6.84
CA VAL A 110 9.52 4.67 -7.15
C VAL A 110 8.53 4.99 -6.04
N LEU A 111 8.11 3.98 -5.25
CA LEU A 111 7.33 4.19 -4.04
C LEU A 111 8.11 5.06 -3.05
N HIS A 112 9.44 4.94 -3.01
CA HIS A 112 10.30 5.77 -2.17
C HIS A 112 10.48 7.21 -2.68
N ALA A 113 9.99 7.58 -3.86
CA ALA A 113 9.81 8.99 -4.26
C ALA A 113 8.57 9.60 -3.57
N SER A 114 8.45 9.31 -2.28
CA SER A 114 7.36 9.66 -1.41
C SER A 114 7.64 10.96 -0.69
N ILE A 115 6.61 11.79 -0.55
CA ILE A 115 6.68 13.00 0.28
C ILE A 115 6.85 12.74 1.78
N PHE A 116 6.72 11.48 2.22
CA PHE A 116 6.98 11.06 3.60
C PHE A 116 8.43 10.62 3.82
N ASN A 117 9.19 10.45 2.74
CA ASN A 117 10.56 9.95 2.80
C ASN A 117 11.55 11.11 2.95
N ASN A 118 11.96 11.38 4.18
CA ASN A 118 12.95 12.41 4.47
C ASN A 118 14.39 12.04 4.06
N ASN A 119 14.64 10.78 3.68
CA ASN A 119 15.96 10.32 3.24
C ASN A 119 16.24 10.62 1.76
N THR A 120 15.27 11.21 1.04
CA THR A 120 15.43 11.65 -0.35
C THR A 120 14.80 13.02 -0.55
N PRO A 121 15.43 13.93 -1.31
CA PRO A 121 14.76 15.15 -1.74
C PRO A 121 13.79 14.90 -2.91
N VAL A 122 13.80 13.71 -3.53
CA VAL A 122 12.99 13.39 -4.72
C VAL A 122 11.59 12.96 -4.31
N ILE A 123 10.57 13.66 -4.81
CA ILE A 123 9.15 13.34 -4.60
C ILE A 123 8.40 13.31 -5.92
N LEU A 124 7.36 12.48 -6.01
CA LEU A 124 6.44 12.52 -7.15
C LEU A 124 5.59 13.80 -7.14
N CYS A 125 5.18 14.26 -8.33
CA CYS A 125 4.18 15.31 -8.44
C CYS A 125 2.83 14.83 -7.85
N PRO A 126 1.95 15.76 -7.41
CA PRO A 126 0.70 15.40 -6.73
C PRO A 126 -0.17 14.40 -7.49
N ARG A 127 -0.33 14.57 -8.82
CA ARG A 127 -1.14 13.66 -9.65
C ARG A 127 -0.56 12.26 -9.72
N ASP A 128 0.75 12.17 -9.96
CA ASP A 128 1.43 10.88 -10.06
C ASP A 128 1.54 10.18 -8.71
N TRP A 129 1.63 10.93 -7.61
CA TRP A 129 1.52 10.39 -6.26
C TRP A 129 0.16 9.73 -6.00
N ALA A 130 -0.93 10.44 -6.33
CA ALA A 130 -2.28 9.89 -6.21
C ALA A 130 -2.49 8.67 -7.12
N THR A 131 -1.94 8.72 -8.34
CA THR A 131 -1.97 7.59 -9.29
C THR A 131 -1.20 6.39 -8.75
N LEU A 132 -0.01 6.61 -8.15
CA LEU A 132 0.79 5.53 -7.56
C LEU A 132 0.04 4.85 -6.40
N PHE A 133 -0.65 5.64 -5.57
CA PHE A 133 -1.50 5.12 -4.49
C PHE A 133 -2.64 4.25 -5.02
N GLU A 134 -3.39 4.74 -6.01
CA GLU A 134 -4.46 3.98 -6.68
C GLU A 134 -3.93 2.65 -7.22
N MET A 135 -2.82 2.68 -7.96
CA MET A 135 -2.23 1.48 -8.54
C MET A 135 -1.74 0.51 -7.47
N THR A 136 -1.15 1.00 -6.38
CA THR A 136 -0.66 0.11 -5.30
C THR A 136 -1.84 -0.64 -4.67
N GLU A 137 -2.93 0.05 -4.35
CA GLU A 137 -4.13 -0.58 -3.79
C GLU A 137 -4.85 -1.49 -4.78
N ALA A 138 -4.81 -1.17 -6.08
CA ALA A 138 -5.36 -2.02 -7.14
C ALA A 138 -4.60 -3.35 -7.25
N ASP A 139 -3.27 -3.30 -7.23
CA ASP A 139 -2.41 -4.49 -7.26
C ASP A 139 -2.63 -5.36 -6.04
N VAL A 140 -2.57 -4.75 -4.85
CA VAL A 140 -2.74 -5.43 -3.58
C VAL A 140 -4.13 -6.06 -3.49
N SER A 141 -5.19 -5.33 -3.82
CA SER A 141 -6.56 -5.87 -3.79
C SER A 141 -6.75 -7.09 -4.70
N ALA A 142 -6.20 -7.03 -5.93
CA ALA A 142 -6.29 -8.14 -6.87
C ALA A 142 -5.50 -9.37 -6.38
N LYS A 143 -4.29 -9.16 -5.86
CA LYS A 143 -3.43 -10.25 -5.34
C LYS A 143 -3.94 -10.82 -4.03
N THR A 144 -4.56 -10.02 -3.17
CA THR A 144 -5.29 -10.47 -1.98
C THR A 144 -6.39 -11.45 -2.36
N ALA A 145 -7.23 -11.10 -3.34
CA ALA A 145 -8.29 -12.00 -3.82
C ALA A 145 -7.74 -13.28 -4.47
N TRP A 146 -6.64 -13.20 -5.21
CA TRP A 146 -5.96 -14.36 -5.80
C TRP A 146 -5.40 -15.32 -4.75
N LEU A 147 -4.69 -14.81 -3.74
CA LEU A 147 -4.20 -15.63 -2.63
C LEU A 147 -5.37 -16.22 -1.81
N GLY A 148 -6.43 -15.45 -1.59
CA GLY A 148 -7.66 -15.91 -0.94
C GLY A 148 -8.40 -17.00 -1.73
N TYR A 149 -8.37 -16.94 -3.06
CA TYR A 149 -8.89 -18.00 -3.93
C TYR A 149 -8.12 -19.31 -3.78
N MET A 150 -6.79 -19.25 -3.68
CA MET A 150 -6.03 -20.47 -3.39
C MET A 150 -6.35 -21.01 -1.98
N ALA A 151 -6.53 -20.13 -1.00
CA ALA A 151 -6.91 -20.50 0.35
C ALA A 151 -8.33 -21.12 0.43
N SER A 152 -9.24 -20.74 -0.48
CA SER A 152 -10.60 -21.28 -0.48
C SER A 152 -10.70 -22.77 -0.81
N HIS A 153 -9.65 -23.35 -1.41
CA HIS A 153 -9.54 -24.80 -1.60
C HIS A 153 -9.38 -25.58 -0.28
N HIS A 154 -8.95 -24.89 0.79
CA HIS A 154 -8.79 -25.47 2.12
C HIS A 154 -9.97 -25.13 3.05
N ASP A 155 -10.57 -23.95 2.88
CA ASP A 155 -11.73 -23.50 3.65
C ASP A 155 -12.68 -22.65 2.80
N TYR A 156 -13.90 -23.15 2.59
CA TYR A 156 -14.93 -22.45 1.81
C TYR A 156 -15.33 -21.08 2.40
N ALA A 157 -15.05 -20.82 3.68
CA ALA A 157 -15.33 -19.53 4.30
C ALA A 157 -14.64 -18.35 3.59
N PHE A 158 -13.51 -18.57 2.91
CA PHE A 158 -12.86 -17.55 2.07
C PHE A 158 -13.73 -17.04 0.91
N GLU A 159 -14.58 -17.88 0.32
CA GLU A 159 -15.53 -17.42 -0.71
C GLU A 159 -16.72 -16.66 -0.11
N ARG A 160 -17.17 -17.08 1.07
CA ARG A 160 -18.35 -16.54 1.75
C ARG A 160 -18.09 -15.16 2.36
N ASP A 161 -16.94 -14.99 3.02
CA ASP A 161 -16.71 -13.88 3.95
C ASP A 161 -15.95 -12.70 3.31
N THR A 162 -15.75 -12.69 1.98
CA THR A 162 -14.92 -11.69 1.27
C THR A 162 -15.70 -10.75 0.36
N GLY A 163 -17.04 -10.77 0.39
CA GLY A 163 -17.88 -9.92 -0.47
C GLY A 163 -17.68 -8.40 -0.26
N ALA A 164 -17.27 -8.00 0.94
CA ALA A 164 -16.97 -6.61 1.26
C ALA A 164 -15.65 -6.10 0.66
N LEU A 165 -14.71 -7.00 0.30
CA LEU A 165 -13.41 -6.63 -0.28
C LEU A 165 -13.55 -5.90 -1.63
N PRO A 166 -12.63 -4.99 -1.98
CA PRO A 166 -12.61 -4.34 -3.31
C PRO A 166 -12.70 -5.34 -4.46
N VAL A 167 -12.02 -6.48 -4.30
CA VAL A 167 -12.18 -7.69 -5.12
C VAL A 167 -12.42 -8.85 -4.17
N SER A 168 -13.58 -9.51 -4.26
CA SER A 168 -13.85 -10.71 -3.48
C SER A 168 -13.17 -11.94 -4.10
N VAL A 169 -12.99 -12.99 -3.29
CA VAL A 169 -12.44 -14.27 -3.79
C VAL A 169 -13.32 -14.84 -4.92
N THR A 170 -14.63 -14.75 -4.76
CA THR A 170 -15.60 -15.17 -5.78
C THR A 170 -15.46 -14.36 -7.07
N ALA A 171 -15.30 -13.03 -6.97
CA ALA A 171 -15.10 -12.18 -8.14
C ALA A 171 -13.81 -12.54 -8.90
N TYR A 172 -12.71 -12.79 -8.18
CA TYR A 172 -11.47 -13.25 -8.80
C TYR A 172 -11.65 -14.60 -9.50
N ARG A 173 -12.28 -15.59 -8.84
CA ARG A 173 -12.55 -16.91 -9.43
C ARG A 173 -13.36 -16.79 -10.73
N ASP A 174 -14.43 -16.00 -10.71
CA ASP A 174 -15.32 -15.87 -11.86
C ASP A 174 -14.60 -15.22 -13.05
N VAL A 175 -13.75 -14.23 -12.80
CA VAL A 175 -12.88 -13.64 -13.83
C VAL A 175 -11.83 -14.64 -14.30
N LEU A 176 -11.20 -15.42 -13.40
CA LEU A 176 -10.24 -16.45 -13.79
C LEU A 176 -10.86 -17.51 -14.70
N MET A 177 -12.08 -17.95 -14.40
CA MET A 177 -12.83 -18.89 -15.24
C MET A 177 -13.14 -18.31 -16.63
N LEU A 178 -13.41 -17.00 -16.72
CA LEU A 178 -13.67 -16.31 -17.97
C LEU A 178 -12.40 -16.10 -18.81
N GLU A 179 -11.33 -15.62 -18.19
CA GLU A 179 -10.09 -15.22 -18.87
C GLU A 179 -9.13 -16.39 -19.12
N GLY A 180 -9.26 -17.47 -18.35
CA GLY A 180 -8.47 -18.70 -18.45
C GLY A 180 -7.00 -18.55 -18.07
N CYS A 181 -6.57 -17.40 -17.52
CA CYS A 181 -5.22 -17.26 -16.97
C CYS A 181 -5.12 -16.27 -15.80
N PRO A 182 -4.27 -16.56 -14.78
CA PRO A 182 -4.11 -15.70 -13.61
C PRO A 182 -3.68 -14.27 -13.93
N LYS A 183 -2.79 -14.09 -14.93
CA LYS A 183 -2.29 -12.76 -15.30
C LYS A 183 -3.42 -11.84 -15.79
N LYS A 184 -4.25 -12.32 -16.72
CA LYS A 184 -5.40 -11.52 -17.21
C LYS A 184 -6.42 -11.29 -16.11
N ALA A 185 -6.69 -12.31 -15.29
CA ALA A 185 -7.62 -12.17 -14.18
C ALA A 185 -7.16 -11.09 -13.20
N LEU A 186 -5.88 -11.08 -12.82
CA LEU A 186 -5.30 -10.03 -11.97
C LEU A 186 -5.38 -8.64 -12.63
N THR A 187 -5.12 -8.51 -13.92
CA THR A 187 -5.28 -7.23 -14.64
C THR A 187 -6.73 -6.72 -14.58
N VAL A 188 -7.70 -7.58 -14.87
CA VAL A 188 -9.13 -7.21 -14.81
C VAL A 188 -9.57 -6.89 -13.38
N CYS A 189 -9.14 -7.68 -12.39
CA CYS A 189 -9.44 -7.44 -10.99
C CYS A 189 -8.82 -6.13 -10.48
N ALA A 190 -7.57 -5.81 -10.84
CA ALA A 190 -6.94 -4.55 -10.44
C ALA A 190 -7.70 -3.34 -11.00
N GLN A 191 -8.14 -3.41 -12.26
CA GLN A 191 -8.93 -2.34 -12.88
C GLN A 191 -10.32 -2.19 -12.24
N THR A 192 -10.98 -3.29 -11.90
CA THR A 192 -12.34 -3.27 -11.34
C THR A 192 -12.36 -2.94 -9.85
N ALA A 193 -11.31 -3.28 -9.09
CA ALA A 193 -11.16 -2.92 -7.67
C ALA A 193 -11.40 -1.42 -7.44
N MET A 194 -10.82 -0.59 -8.30
CA MET A 194 -10.86 0.87 -8.22
C MET A 194 -12.22 1.47 -8.57
N GLN A 195 -13.10 0.71 -9.21
CA GLN A 195 -14.44 1.14 -9.61
C GLN A 195 -15.51 0.80 -8.57
N LYS A 196 -15.19 0.00 -7.54
CA LYS A 196 -16.15 -0.37 -6.51
C LYS A 196 -16.67 0.88 -5.80
N ASN A 197 -17.99 0.98 -5.67
CA ASN A 197 -18.62 2.01 -4.83
C ASN A 197 -18.18 1.79 -3.39
N TRP A 198 -17.50 2.78 -2.82
CA TRP A 198 -16.94 2.69 -1.47
C TRP A 198 -17.84 3.31 -0.42
N GLY A 199 -18.56 4.37 -0.80
CA GLY A 199 -19.46 5.05 0.12
C GLY A 199 -20.26 6.13 -0.57
N VAL A 200 -20.90 6.96 0.25
CA VAL A 200 -21.67 8.12 -0.18
C VAL A 200 -21.06 9.35 0.45
N ASP A 201 -20.78 10.39 -0.33
CA ASP A 201 -20.27 11.67 0.17
C ASP A 201 -21.39 12.35 0.98
N ASN A 202 -21.08 12.66 2.23
CA ASN A 202 -22.06 13.25 3.16
C ASN A 202 -22.47 14.69 2.77
N ARG A 203 -21.75 15.35 1.85
CA ARG A 203 -22.01 16.74 1.45
C ARG A 203 -23.07 16.85 0.36
N ASP A 204 -23.03 15.95 -0.63
CA ASP A 204 -23.89 16.00 -1.82
C ASP A 204 -24.67 14.69 -2.05
N GLY A 205 -24.45 13.66 -1.24
CA GLY A 205 -25.14 12.38 -1.32
C GLY A 205 -24.72 11.53 -2.52
N ARG A 206 -23.64 11.87 -3.24
CA ARG A 206 -23.17 11.06 -4.38
C ARG A 206 -22.40 9.84 -3.90
N ALA A 207 -22.55 8.72 -4.60
CA ALA A 207 -21.63 7.60 -4.40
C ALA A 207 -20.22 8.01 -4.84
N PHE A 208 -19.21 7.62 -4.08
CA PHE A 208 -17.80 7.76 -4.47
C PHE A 208 -17.13 6.40 -4.65
N SER A 209 -16.23 6.33 -5.61
CA SER A 209 -15.50 5.10 -5.92
C SER A 209 -14.31 4.88 -4.99
N PHE A 210 -13.80 3.66 -4.98
CA PHE A 210 -12.60 3.32 -4.21
C PHE A 210 -11.37 4.13 -4.68
N ALA A 211 -11.24 4.40 -5.98
CA ALA A 211 -10.21 5.31 -6.49
C ALA A 211 -10.33 6.73 -5.92
N GLU A 212 -11.55 7.30 -5.93
CA GLU A 212 -11.80 8.66 -5.43
C GLU A 212 -11.42 8.80 -3.96
N PHE A 213 -11.71 7.77 -3.15
CA PHE A 213 -11.30 7.72 -1.75
C PHE A 213 -9.78 7.82 -1.59
N TYR A 214 -9.01 7.00 -2.31
CA TYR A 214 -7.56 7.00 -2.21
C TYR A 214 -6.91 8.24 -2.82
N HIS A 215 -7.47 8.81 -3.89
CA HIS A 215 -6.99 10.08 -4.43
C HIS A 215 -7.14 11.19 -3.39
N TRP A 216 -8.30 11.29 -2.74
CA TRP A 216 -8.53 12.28 -1.70
C TRP A 216 -7.58 12.10 -0.52
N LEU A 217 -7.39 10.86 -0.03
CA LEU A 217 -6.44 10.55 1.03
C LEU A 217 -5.01 10.90 0.65
N ALA A 218 -4.54 10.43 -0.51
CA ALA A 218 -3.18 10.63 -0.98
C ALA A 218 -2.86 12.12 -1.10
N LEU A 219 -3.76 12.92 -1.68
CA LEU A 219 -3.57 14.37 -1.84
C LEU A 219 -3.67 15.13 -0.52
N ARG A 220 -4.52 14.67 0.41
CA ARG A 220 -4.59 15.24 1.77
C ARG A 220 -3.31 15.03 2.53
N ASP A 221 -2.78 13.83 2.51
CA ASP A 221 -1.58 13.54 3.27
C ASP A 221 -0.35 14.18 2.61
N TYR A 222 -0.35 14.29 1.27
CA TYR A 222 0.63 15.07 0.52
C TYR A 222 0.63 16.56 0.92
N GLU A 223 -0.55 17.18 0.99
CA GLU A 223 -0.69 18.59 1.40
C GLU A 223 -0.15 18.84 2.82
N ASN A 224 -0.47 17.94 3.75
CA ASN A 224 0.00 17.99 5.13
C ASN A 224 1.53 17.89 5.22
N MET A 225 2.13 16.98 4.44
CA MET A 225 3.58 16.83 4.42
C MET A 225 4.29 17.97 3.70
N LEU A 226 3.71 18.51 2.62
CA LEU A 226 4.27 19.67 1.96
C LEU A 226 4.34 20.87 2.92
N ALA A 227 3.32 21.07 3.76
CA ALA A 227 3.35 22.07 4.81
C ALA A 227 4.43 21.80 5.89
N ALA A 228 4.78 20.53 6.14
CA ALA A 228 5.92 20.18 7.00
C ALA A 228 7.27 20.52 6.33
N TYR A 229 7.42 20.23 5.03
CA TYR A 229 8.62 20.56 4.25
C TYR A 229 8.84 22.08 4.20
N GLU A 230 7.79 22.85 3.92
CA GLU A 230 7.84 24.32 3.90
C GLU A 230 8.26 24.91 5.24
N ARG A 231 7.73 24.39 6.36
CA ARG A 231 8.13 24.81 7.72
C ARG A 231 9.61 24.53 8.02
N GLN A 232 10.17 23.49 7.41
CA GLN A 232 11.59 23.13 7.55
C GLN A 232 12.50 23.75 6.47
N GLY A 233 11.94 24.52 5.53
CA GLY A 233 12.68 25.10 4.42
C GLY A 233 13.20 24.06 3.41
N ILE A 234 12.65 22.84 3.42
CA ILE A 234 13.02 21.77 2.49
C ILE A 234 12.40 22.08 1.13
N LYS A 235 13.23 22.09 0.08
CA LYS A 235 12.79 22.22 -1.31
C LYS A 235 12.94 20.89 -2.02
N PRO A 236 11.84 20.16 -2.26
CA PRO A 236 11.93 18.87 -2.91
C PRO A 236 12.22 19.01 -4.41
N VAL A 237 12.79 17.96 -4.98
CA VAL A 237 12.93 17.74 -6.42
C VAL A 237 11.70 16.98 -6.87
N VAL A 238 10.84 17.61 -7.66
CA VAL A 238 9.61 16.97 -8.12
C VAL A 238 9.82 16.23 -9.44
N VAL A 239 9.31 15.00 -9.53
CA VAL A 239 9.43 14.10 -10.69
C VAL A 239 8.09 13.49 -11.07
N ARG A 240 8.04 12.84 -12.23
CA ARG A 240 6.88 12.08 -12.72
C ARG A 240 7.11 10.57 -12.77
N LEU A 241 6.01 9.81 -12.82
CA LEU A 241 6.00 8.40 -13.17
C LEU A 241 6.20 8.20 -14.67
N SER A 242 7.15 7.36 -15.03
CA SER A 242 7.21 6.78 -16.37
C SER A 242 6.32 5.54 -16.48
N ASP A 243 6.06 5.07 -17.71
CA ASP A 243 5.35 3.79 -17.90
C ASP A 243 6.15 2.59 -17.33
N ARG A 244 7.48 2.69 -17.28
CA ARG A 244 8.33 1.67 -16.67
C ARG A 244 8.21 1.64 -15.15
N ASP A 245 8.05 2.80 -14.52
CA ASP A 245 7.78 2.90 -13.08
C ASP A 245 6.41 2.31 -12.71
N ARG A 246 5.43 2.48 -13.59
CA ARG A 246 4.10 1.87 -13.44
C ARG A 246 4.16 0.36 -13.55
N GLU A 247 4.92 -0.15 -14.52
CA GLU A 247 5.13 -1.59 -14.67
C GLU A 247 5.92 -2.18 -13.50
N SER A 248 6.96 -1.50 -12.99
CA SER A 248 7.77 -2.01 -11.89
C SER A 248 6.97 -2.23 -10.60
N LEU A 249 5.96 -1.39 -10.34
CA LEU A 249 5.07 -1.53 -9.18
C LEU A 249 4.44 -2.93 -9.09
N GLY A 250 3.86 -3.41 -10.19
CA GLY A 250 3.15 -4.70 -10.22
C GLY A 250 4.09 -5.91 -10.20
N ASN A 251 5.40 -5.73 -10.41
CA ASN A 251 6.42 -6.79 -10.34
C ASN A 251 6.83 -7.16 -8.90
N SER A 252 6.26 -6.52 -7.88
CA SER A 252 6.66 -6.73 -6.48
C SER A 252 6.46 -8.17 -5.99
N PHE A 253 5.41 -8.84 -6.45
CA PHE A 253 5.10 -10.24 -6.12
C PHE A 253 4.09 -10.82 -7.12
N GLY A 254 4.29 -12.06 -7.59
CA GLY A 254 3.34 -12.73 -8.49
C GLY A 254 3.21 -12.09 -9.87
N PRO A 255 2.16 -12.42 -10.64
CA PRO A 255 1.94 -11.84 -11.96
C PRO A 255 1.64 -10.34 -11.88
N ASN A 256 2.26 -9.59 -12.78
CA ASN A 256 2.08 -8.15 -12.86
C ASN A 256 0.78 -7.77 -13.59
N PRO A 257 -0.15 -7.04 -12.93
CA PRO A 257 -1.38 -6.58 -13.57
C PRO A 257 -1.19 -5.33 -14.47
N PHE A 258 -0.07 -4.61 -14.33
CA PHE A 258 0.24 -3.37 -15.03
C PHE A 258 1.17 -3.63 -16.22
N ILE A 259 0.59 -4.08 -17.33
CA ILE A 259 1.32 -4.11 -18.60
C ILE A 259 1.43 -2.67 -19.12
N ALA A 260 2.60 -2.29 -19.62
CA ALA A 260 2.85 -0.97 -20.18
C ALA A 260 1.73 -0.57 -21.18
N GLY A 261 1.12 0.59 -20.94
CA GLY A 261 0.04 1.14 -21.78
C GLY A 261 -1.35 0.50 -21.61
N THR A 262 -1.53 -0.52 -20.76
CA THR A 262 -2.84 -1.17 -20.56
C THR A 262 -3.56 -0.73 -19.31
N TYR A 263 -2.85 -0.26 -18.28
CA TYR A 263 -3.51 0.33 -17.12
C TYR A 263 -4.11 1.67 -17.52
N LYS A 264 -5.44 1.72 -17.53
CA LYS A 264 -6.18 2.96 -17.61
C LYS A 264 -6.54 3.29 -16.16
N ASN A 265 -6.10 4.45 -15.66
CA ASN A 265 -6.69 5.03 -14.46
C ASN A 265 -8.21 4.94 -14.61
N ALA A 266 -8.94 4.79 -13.51
CA ALA A 266 -10.34 4.36 -13.52
C ALA A 266 -11.35 5.27 -14.27
N GLY A 267 -10.91 6.17 -15.14
CA GLY A 267 -11.71 6.89 -16.13
C GLY A 267 -12.48 8.05 -15.52
N PHE A 268 -12.29 8.29 -14.23
CA PHE A 268 -12.94 9.37 -13.51
C PHE A 268 -12.28 10.70 -13.87
N LYS A 269 -13.12 11.72 -14.06
CA LYS A 269 -12.65 13.11 -14.05
C LYS A 269 -12.01 13.32 -12.67
N TRP A 270 -10.73 13.72 -12.62
CA TRP A 270 -10.06 14.07 -11.37
C TRP A 270 -10.90 15.12 -10.63
N GLN A 271 -11.59 14.71 -9.58
CA GLN A 271 -12.44 15.62 -8.79
C GLN A 271 -11.59 16.58 -7.97
N GLU A 272 -10.36 16.18 -7.69
CA GLU A 272 -9.36 16.93 -6.94
C GLU A 272 -8.47 17.78 -7.88
N GLU A 273 -8.90 18.08 -9.12
CA GLU A 273 -8.09 18.84 -10.09
C GLU A 273 -7.69 20.21 -9.55
N ASP A 274 -8.60 20.93 -8.90
CA ASP A 274 -8.31 22.22 -8.26
C ASP A 274 -7.26 22.08 -7.15
N ARG A 275 -7.31 20.97 -6.40
CA ARG A 275 -6.35 20.67 -5.35
C ARG A 275 -4.97 20.31 -5.92
N ILE A 276 -4.93 19.53 -6.99
CA ILE A 276 -3.70 19.22 -7.73
C ILE A 276 -3.07 20.52 -8.23
N GLN A 277 -3.86 21.42 -8.83
CA GLN A 277 -3.36 22.72 -9.30
C GLN A 277 -2.83 23.60 -8.15
N ALA A 278 -3.51 23.62 -7.00
CA ALA A 278 -3.05 24.35 -5.82
C ALA A 278 -1.72 23.80 -5.27
N LEU A 279 -1.57 22.46 -5.20
CA LEU A 279 -0.33 21.81 -4.80
C LEU A 279 0.80 22.05 -5.81
N ASN A 280 0.48 21.97 -7.11
CA ASN A 280 1.42 22.28 -8.19
C ASN A 280 1.94 23.72 -8.10
N ALA A 281 1.06 24.69 -7.86
CA ALA A 281 1.45 26.09 -7.69
C ALA A 281 2.41 26.29 -6.51
N ARG A 282 2.16 25.62 -5.37
CA ARG A 282 3.06 25.63 -4.20
C ARG A 282 4.44 25.04 -4.50
N LEU A 283 4.48 24.02 -5.36
CA LEU A 283 5.72 23.38 -5.81
C LEU A 283 6.39 24.09 -7.00
N GLY A 284 5.79 25.15 -7.55
CA GLY A 284 6.28 25.86 -8.72
C GLY A 284 6.16 25.06 -10.03
N ILE A 285 5.21 24.13 -10.10
CA ILE A 285 4.94 23.28 -11.27
C ILE A 285 3.88 23.98 -12.14
N TRP A 286 4.30 24.44 -13.31
CA TRP A 286 3.41 25.09 -14.30
C TRP A 286 2.99 24.16 -15.44
N ASP A 287 3.83 23.16 -15.72
CA ASP A 287 3.61 22.14 -16.74
C ASP A 287 4.13 20.80 -16.20
N GLU A 288 3.22 19.92 -15.78
CA GLU A 288 3.57 18.57 -15.34
C GLU A 288 4.32 17.83 -16.45
N SER A 289 3.99 18.06 -17.72
CA SER A 289 4.59 17.36 -18.85
C SER A 289 6.07 17.68 -19.07
N ALA A 290 6.53 18.81 -18.55
CA ALA A 290 7.93 19.24 -18.59
C ALA A 290 8.78 18.68 -17.44
N LEU A 291 8.16 18.07 -16.42
CA LEU A 291 8.90 17.45 -15.32
C LEU A 291 9.65 16.19 -15.80
N PRO A 292 10.88 15.97 -15.30
CA PRO A 292 11.62 14.75 -15.58
C PRO A 292 10.93 13.54 -14.96
N CYS A 293 11.03 12.39 -15.62
CA CYS A 293 10.62 11.13 -15.01
C CYS A 293 11.57 10.76 -13.85
N PHE A 294 11.09 9.91 -12.95
CA PHE A 294 11.83 9.44 -11.79
C PHE A 294 13.21 8.87 -12.18
N GLU A 295 13.26 7.91 -13.11
CA GLU A 295 14.51 7.29 -13.56
C GLU A 295 15.49 8.31 -14.18
N ASP A 296 14.99 9.20 -15.04
CA ASP A 296 15.80 10.24 -15.69
C ASP A 296 16.42 11.18 -14.64
N ARG A 297 15.63 11.52 -13.62
CA ARG A 297 16.11 12.39 -12.55
C ARG A 297 17.19 11.70 -11.72
N LEU A 298 16.99 10.44 -11.34
CA LEU A 298 17.99 9.67 -10.61
C LEU A 298 19.29 9.53 -11.42
N ALA A 299 19.18 9.24 -12.73
CA ALA A 299 20.32 9.18 -13.63
C ALA A 299 21.10 10.50 -13.67
N SER A 300 20.41 11.64 -13.74
CA SER A 300 21.05 12.98 -13.67
C SER A 300 21.76 13.27 -12.35
N MET A 301 21.34 12.59 -11.28
CA MET A 301 21.97 12.65 -9.95
C MET A 301 23.10 11.62 -9.77
N GLY A 302 23.38 10.79 -10.79
CA GLY A 302 24.40 9.74 -10.72
C GLY A 302 24.03 8.57 -9.81
N ILE A 303 22.73 8.36 -9.53
CA ILE A 303 22.23 7.27 -8.69
C ILE A 303 21.29 6.36 -9.46
N THR A 304 21.31 5.07 -9.13
CA THR A 304 20.37 4.08 -9.67
C THR A 304 19.11 3.99 -8.80
N PRO A 305 17.98 3.49 -9.33
CA PRO A 305 16.80 3.19 -8.52
C PRO A 305 17.11 2.28 -7.32
N ALA A 306 17.95 1.25 -7.50
CA ALA A 306 18.34 0.35 -6.42
C ALA A 306 19.15 1.06 -5.32
N GLN A 307 20.07 1.97 -5.68
CA GLN A 307 20.79 2.79 -4.71
C GLN A 307 19.86 3.74 -3.96
N MET A 308 18.89 4.35 -4.65
CA MET A 308 17.91 5.24 -4.03
C MET A 308 17.05 4.49 -2.99
N LEU A 309 16.60 3.28 -3.34
CA LEU A 309 15.89 2.39 -2.41
C LEU A 309 16.76 2.03 -1.19
N ALA A 310 18.00 1.62 -1.42
CA ALA A 310 18.94 1.30 -0.34
C ALA A 310 19.20 2.49 0.60
N ASN A 311 19.42 3.69 0.04
CA ASN A 311 19.62 4.92 0.81
C ASN A 311 18.38 5.26 1.63
N SER A 312 17.19 5.11 1.05
CA SER A 312 15.94 5.38 1.76
C SER A 312 15.73 4.46 2.96
N LYS A 313 16.11 3.18 2.84
CA LYS A 313 16.03 2.19 3.93
C LYS A 313 17.14 2.33 4.97
N GLY A 314 18.32 2.77 4.57
CA GLY A 314 19.53 2.76 5.40
C GLY A 314 19.64 3.89 6.43
N GLY A 315 18.72 4.86 6.44
CA GLY A 315 18.71 5.96 7.42
C GLY A 315 19.91 6.90 7.35
N GLN A 316 20.81 6.77 6.35
CA GLN A 316 21.80 7.79 6.08
C GLN A 316 21.09 8.96 5.40
N GLN A 317 20.72 9.96 6.20
CA GLN A 317 20.35 11.27 5.71
C GLN A 317 21.38 11.71 4.67
N MET A 318 20.95 11.84 3.41
CA MET A 318 21.72 12.58 2.41
C MET A 318 21.67 14.06 2.80
N GLY A 319 22.47 14.43 3.81
CA GLY A 319 22.69 15.80 4.30
C GLY A 319 21.44 16.52 4.82
N ILE A 320 21.27 16.55 6.16
CA ILE A 320 20.95 17.71 7.03
C ILE A 320 20.48 17.18 8.42
N VAL A 321 21.22 17.57 9.47
CA VAL A 321 21.06 17.28 10.93
C VAL A 321 20.67 18.61 11.65
N PRO A 322 20.09 18.69 12.88
CA PRO A 322 19.71 17.68 13.90
C PRO A 322 18.24 17.73 14.40
N ALA A 323 17.96 16.71 15.22
CA ALA A 323 16.76 16.42 16.00
C ALA A 323 16.21 17.53 16.90
N MET A 324 14.88 17.63 16.98
CA MET A 324 14.16 17.97 18.21
C MET A 324 12.72 17.42 18.23
N ALA A 325 12.39 16.81 19.37
CA ALA A 325 11.09 16.67 20.03
C ALA A 325 9.90 16.03 19.27
N LEU A 326 9.68 14.77 19.64
CA LEU A 326 8.41 14.05 19.59
C LEU A 326 7.22 14.93 20.04
N ASN A 327 6.23 15.04 19.18
CA ASN A 327 4.84 15.16 19.59
C ASN A 327 4.04 14.16 18.74
N THR A 328 3.61 13.09 19.40
CA THR A 328 2.75 12.03 18.87
C THR A 328 1.43 12.63 18.38
N GLN A 329 1.25 12.72 17.05
CA GLN A 329 -0.09 12.72 16.42
C GLN A 329 -0.12 12.62 14.88
N GLN A 330 1.01 12.35 14.19
CA GLN A 330 1.01 12.17 12.74
C GLN A 330 1.59 10.80 12.36
N LEU A 331 0.95 9.75 12.85
CA LEU A 331 1.07 8.44 12.21
C LEU A 331 0.29 8.52 10.89
N ILE A 332 0.94 8.14 9.78
CA ILE A 332 0.22 7.80 8.56
C ILE A 332 -0.62 6.58 8.91
N GLN A 333 -1.87 6.80 9.28
CA GLN A 333 -2.85 5.73 9.28
C GLN A 333 -3.22 5.52 7.83
N HIS A 334 -2.73 4.45 7.21
CA HIS A 334 -3.48 3.85 6.11
C HIS A 334 -4.79 3.37 6.73
N PRO A 335 -5.95 3.92 6.35
CA PRO A 335 -7.21 3.37 6.81
C PRO A 335 -7.49 2.09 6.05
N THR A 336 -6.93 1.01 6.53
CA THR A 336 -7.34 -0.35 6.23
C THR A 336 -8.41 -0.68 7.26
N HIS A 337 -9.64 -0.50 6.80
CA HIS A 337 -10.82 -0.63 7.65
C HIS A 337 -11.30 -2.07 7.72
N SER A 338 -11.95 -2.33 8.85
CA SER A 338 -12.53 -3.58 9.29
C SER A 338 -13.37 -4.25 8.20
N TYR A 339 -12.93 -5.42 7.76
CA TYR A 339 -13.82 -6.37 7.12
C TYR A 339 -14.67 -6.99 8.22
N ALA A 340 -15.90 -6.47 8.37
CA ALA A 340 -16.92 -7.02 9.26
C ALA A 340 -17.44 -8.36 8.71
#